data_AF-A0A7X9PCD0-F1
#
_entry.id   AF-A0A7X9PCD0-F1
#
_cell.length_a   1.000
_cell.length_b   1.000
_cell.length_c   1.000
_cell.angle_alpha   90.00
_cell.angle_beta   90.00
_cell.angle_gamma   90.00
#
_symmetry.space_group_name_H-M   'P 1'
#
loop_
_entity.id
_entity.type
_entity.pdbx_description
1 polymer ?
#
loop_
_entity_poly.entity_id
_entity_poly.type
_entity_poly.pdbx_seq_one_letter_code
_entity_poly.pdbx_strand_id
1 'polypeptide(L)'
;MPVAIAVAAPSVPPLGKPESRRAYALDALRGIAILGMVLSGILPNTLPAWMFHAQNPPPTNAFHPEIPGITWVDLVWPTFLFSMGAAFPLALSKRLGSGASIWLAVWNAVRRFVLLAFFSLFVQHVRPFSLSASPDRTTMLVALLAFFLVFPVLSRFPDKWPVRIQWLVRLLGWAGVIALLAAQTYADGRGFSVQRFDTILMVLANMALVGTIIWLITRGNVILRLGFIALYVAFRLSHDVPGWTQTVWNWTPADWLYQFRYLQYVCVIVPGTIVGDFLLNWIRDRNPAPERHWPGWRSSLLALLCFAFVPVVLTGMFTRHTTETAIACFVMCAAGWALVRNPLTNTEHLLRNIFTWSAFWLVLGLALEPYEGGIQKGRATLSFYFVTVSLSSLLLMTFTVIADVFSGKRWIGLLVDNGQNPMIAYLGHTNFIGALLFLTGIGPWMDRMTPTPWAGFWKCIFVTLLVSLSVRMFTRWKIYWRT
;
A
#
# COMPACT_ATOMS: atom_id res chain seq x y z
N MET A 1 -64.82 38.98 15.11
CA MET A 1 -63.35 38.81 15.09
C MET A 1 -63.04 37.32 15.01
N PRO A 2 -62.46 36.81 13.91
CA PRO A 2 -62.01 35.42 13.86
C PRO A 2 -60.56 35.29 14.31
N VAL A 3 -60.32 34.29 15.15
CA VAL A 3 -59.04 33.89 15.75
C VAL A 3 -58.19 33.18 14.69
N ALA A 4 -57.00 33.72 14.40
CA ALA A 4 -56.01 33.06 13.55
C ALA A 4 -55.16 32.10 14.40
N ILE A 5 -55.30 30.80 14.14
CA ILE A 5 -54.49 29.75 14.75
C ILE A 5 -53.11 29.75 14.07
N ALA A 6 -52.08 30.14 14.80
CA ALA A 6 -50.69 30.02 14.35
C ALA A 6 -50.25 28.56 14.41
N VAL A 7 -50.14 27.90 13.25
CA VAL A 7 -49.52 26.58 13.13
C VAL A 7 -48.00 26.77 13.20
N ALA A 8 -47.40 26.35 14.32
CA ALA A 8 -45.95 26.33 14.49
C ALA A 8 -45.33 25.30 13.52
N ALA A 9 -44.39 25.74 12.68
CA ALA A 9 -43.62 24.85 11.82
C ALA A 9 -42.76 23.90 12.67
N PRO A 10 -42.66 22.60 12.32
CA PRO A 10 -41.86 21.66 13.08
C PRO A 10 -40.38 22.04 13.02
N SER A 11 -39.76 22.14 14.19
CA SER A 11 -38.33 22.38 14.34
C SER A 11 -37.54 21.19 13.77
N VAL A 12 -36.87 21.40 12.65
CA VAL A 12 -35.92 20.42 12.10
C VAL A 12 -34.78 20.29 13.12
N PRO A 13 -34.54 19.10 13.71
CA PRO A 13 -33.43 18.92 14.63
C PRO A 13 -32.12 19.21 13.89
N PRO A 14 -31.14 19.87 14.54
CA PRO A 14 -29.88 20.21 13.88
C PRO A 14 -29.22 18.92 13.37
N LEU A 15 -28.94 18.88 12.07
CA LEU A 15 -28.16 17.82 11.42
C LEU A 15 -26.88 17.62 12.22
N GLY A 16 -26.81 16.52 12.98
CA GLY A 16 -25.61 16.11 13.69
C GLY A 16 -24.42 16.14 12.73
N LYS A 17 -23.26 16.61 13.22
CA LYS A 17 -22.03 16.65 12.42
C LYS A 17 -21.84 15.28 11.74
N PRO A 18 -21.76 15.23 10.40
CA PRO A 18 -21.76 13.95 9.71
C PRO A 18 -20.48 13.18 10.06
N GLU A 19 -20.62 11.99 10.64
CA GLU A 19 -19.53 11.04 10.69
C GLU A 19 -19.09 10.74 9.25
N SER A 20 -17.88 11.15 8.87
CA SER A 20 -17.38 10.92 7.54
C SER A 20 -17.21 9.41 7.33
N ARG A 21 -17.99 8.80 6.44
CA ARG A 21 -17.83 7.40 6.04
C ARG A 21 -16.39 7.20 5.54
N ARG A 22 -15.60 6.41 6.28
CA ARG A 22 -14.21 6.07 5.95
C ARG A 22 -14.18 4.75 5.20
N ALA A 23 -13.36 4.65 4.16
CA ALA A 23 -13.15 3.41 3.42
C ALA A 23 -12.28 2.42 4.23
N TYR A 24 -12.88 1.72 5.20
CA TYR A 24 -12.16 0.75 6.04
C TYR A 24 -11.56 -0.40 5.23
N ALA A 25 -12.23 -0.85 4.17
CA ALA A 25 -11.72 -1.87 3.27
C ALA A 25 -10.40 -1.45 2.60
N LEU A 26 -10.25 -0.16 2.25
CA LEU A 26 -9.03 0.37 1.67
C LEU A 26 -7.87 0.42 2.68
N ASP A 27 -8.16 0.79 3.93
CA ASP A 27 -7.17 0.71 5.01
C ASP A 27 -6.77 -0.76 5.29
N ALA A 28 -7.72 -1.69 5.29
CA ALA A 28 -7.43 -3.12 5.47
C ALA A 28 -6.57 -3.69 4.34
N LEU A 29 -6.81 -3.29 3.08
CA LEU A 29 -5.99 -3.66 1.94
C LEU A 29 -4.53 -3.18 2.10
N ARG A 30 -4.34 -1.93 2.55
CA ARG A 30 -2.99 -1.43 2.87
C ARG A 30 -2.37 -2.18 4.06
N GLY A 31 -3.20 -2.52 5.05
CA GLY A 31 -2.84 -3.31 6.23
C GLY A 31 -2.29 -4.70 5.91
N ILE A 32 -3.01 -5.46 5.06
CA ILE A 32 -2.53 -6.79 4.65
C ILE A 32 -1.25 -6.68 3.83
N ALA A 33 -1.10 -5.66 2.98
CA ALA A 33 0.13 -5.44 2.24
C ALA A 33 1.31 -5.15 3.17
N ILE A 34 1.17 -4.23 4.14
CA ILE A 34 2.28 -3.89 5.04
C ILE A 34 2.65 -5.05 5.98
N LEU A 35 1.68 -5.81 6.46
CA LEU A 35 1.95 -7.00 7.28
C LEU A 35 2.54 -8.14 6.45
N GLY A 36 2.08 -8.32 5.20
CA GLY A 36 2.69 -9.27 4.27
C GLY A 36 4.15 -8.93 3.96
N MET A 37 4.47 -7.64 3.85
CA MET A 37 5.85 -7.16 3.71
C MET A 37 6.71 -7.56 4.91
N VAL A 38 6.22 -7.30 6.13
CA VAL A 38 6.91 -7.69 7.37
C VAL A 38 7.12 -9.20 7.42
N LEU A 39 6.06 -9.98 7.20
CA LEU A 39 6.12 -11.44 7.23
C LEU A 39 7.15 -11.97 6.22
N SER A 40 7.10 -11.50 4.98
CA SER A 40 8.00 -11.95 3.92
C SER A 40 9.47 -11.65 4.20
N GLY A 41 9.76 -10.53 4.86
CA GLY A 41 11.13 -10.11 5.15
C GLY A 41 11.80 -10.89 6.28
N ILE A 42 11.08 -11.76 6.99
CA ILE A 42 11.60 -12.53 8.12
C ILE A 42 11.46 -14.04 7.95
N LEU A 43 11.03 -14.52 6.77
CA LEU A 43 10.83 -15.95 6.52
C LEU A 43 12.15 -16.74 6.59
N PRO A 44 12.15 -17.96 7.15
CA PRO A 44 13.32 -18.83 7.11
C PRO A 44 13.55 -19.36 5.70
N ASN A 45 14.79 -19.29 5.19
CA ASN A 45 15.19 -19.68 3.82
C ASN A 45 14.96 -21.17 3.48
N THR A 46 14.52 -21.98 4.44
CA THR A 46 14.26 -23.42 4.28
C THR A 46 12.84 -23.76 3.83
N LEU A 47 11.98 -22.75 3.64
CA LEU A 47 10.61 -22.94 3.15
C LEU A 47 10.56 -23.27 1.65
N PRO A 48 9.43 -23.80 1.14
CA PRO A 48 9.25 -24.03 -0.29
C PRO A 48 9.31 -22.74 -1.13
N ALA A 49 9.66 -22.84 -2.41
CA ALA A 49 9.89 -21.70 -3.29
C ALA A 49 8.71 -20.71 -3.42
N TRP A 50 7.46 -21.17 -3.32
CA TRP A 50 6.28 -20.30 -3.37
C TRP A 50 6.16 -19.35 -2.16
N MET A 51 7.00 -19.52 -1.13
CA MET A 51 7.11 -18.64 0.03
C MET A 51 8.04 -17.44 -0.17
N PHE A 52 8.74 -17.34 -1.30
CA PHE A 52 9.69 -16.26 -1.61
C PHE A 52 9.30 -15.55 -2.91
N HIS A 53 10.05 -14.52 -3.31
CA HIS A 53 9.91 -13.98 -4.66
C HIS A 53 10.19 -15.08 -5.68
N ALA A 54 9.38 -15.17 -6.75
CA ALA A 54 9.56 -16.22 -7.75
C ALA A 54 10.97 -16.21 -8.37
N GLN A 55 11.56 -15.02 -8.51
CA GLN A 55 12.92 -14.81 -9.01
C GLN A 55 14.01 -14.95 -7.93
N ASN A 56 13.67 -15.28 -6.69
CA ASN A 56 14.62 -15.53 -5.60
C ASN A 56 14.28 -16.86 -4.89
N PRO A 57 14.33 -17.99 -5.61
CA PRO A 57 13.99 -19.27 -5.01
C PRO A 57 15.02 -19.68 -3.93
N PRO A 58 14.58 -20.46 -2.93
CA PRO A 58 15.47 -21.12 -1.98
C PRO A 58 16.34 -22.16 -2.69
N PRO A 59 17.50 -22.54 -2.13
CA PRO A 59 17.98 -22.18 -0.79
C PRO A 59 18.81 -20.89 -0.74
N THR A 60 19.30 -20.40 -1.88
CA THR A 60 20.23 -19.26 -1.93
C THR A 60 19.51 -17.92 -1.88
N ASN A 61 18.25 -17.86 -2.32
CA ASN A 61 17.50 -16.63 -2.57
C ASN A 61 18.24 -15.65 -3.50
N ALA A 62 19.17 -16.15 -4.32
CA ALA A 62 19.85 -15.37 -5.34
C ALA A 62 18.86 -14.91 -6.41
N PHE A 63 19.13 -13.78 -7.06
CA PHE A 63 18.23 -13.24 -8.08
C PHE A 63 18.43 -13.94 -9.43
N HIS A 64 17.35 -14.53 -9.95
CA HIS A 64 17.27 -15.29 -11.18
C HIS A 64 16.26 -14.62 -12.15
N PRO A 65 16.69 -13.66 -12.99
CA PRO A 65 15.81 -12.90 -13.88
C PRO A 65 15.15 -13.73 -15.00
N GLU A 66 15.63 -14.94 -15.23
CA GLU A 66 15.13 -15.89 -16.22
C GLU A 66 13.86 -16.62 -15.75
N ILE A 67 13.55 -16.65 -14.45
CA ILE A 67 12.43 -17.42 -13.89
C ILE A 67 11.12 -16.62 -14.04
N PRO A 68 10.19 -17.03 -14.93
CA PRO A 68 8.87 -16.45 -14.96
C PRO A 68 8.00 -16.97 -13.81
N GLY A 69 7.03 -16.18 -13.41
CA GLY A 69 6.09 -16.47 -12.35
C GLY A 69 6.07 -15.38 -11.28
N ILE A 70 5.06 -15.49 -10.43
CA ILE A 70 4.84 -14.64 -9.26
C ILE A 70 4.35 -15.49 -8.10
N THR A 71 4.66 -15.06 -6.88
CA THR A 71 4.13 -15.65 -5.64
C THR A 71 3.31 -14.62 -4.86
N TRP A 72 2.77 -15.02 -3.70
CA TRP A 72 2.06 -14.08 -2.83
C TRP A 72 2.95 -12.92 -2.35
N VAL A 73 4.26 -13.16 -2.24
CA VAL A 73 5.23 -12.13 -1.82
C VAL A 73 5.33 -11.03 -2.87
N ASP A 74 5.14 -11.39 -4.14
CA ASP A 74 5.19 -10.45 -5.26
C ASP A 74 3.96 -9.53 -5.32
N LEU A 75 2.84 -9.91 -4.67
CA LEU A 75 1.62 -9.09 -4.59
C LEU A 75 1.71 -7.95 -3.57
N VAL A 76 2.61 -8.05 -2.59
CA VAL A 76 2.71 -7.10 -1.47
C VAL A 76 2.91 -5.67 -1.97
N TRP A 77 3.90 -5.47 -2.83
CA TRP A 77 4.26 -4.16 -3.36
C TRP A 77 3.17 -3.51 -4.23
N PRO A 78 2.65 -4.16 -5.30
CA PRO A 78 1.59 -3.59 -6.11
C PRO A 78 0.30 -3.36 -5.32
N THR A 79 -0.04 -4.23 -4.36
CA THR A 79 -1.21 -4.02 -3.48
C THR A 79 -1.06 -2.76 -2.63
N PHE A 80 0.14 -2.52 -2.09
CA PHE A 80 0.42 -1.31 -1.33
C PHE A 80 0.29 -0.05 -2.21
N LEU A 81 0.88 -0.04 -3.41
CA LEU A 81 0.80 1.07 -4.35
C LEU A 81 -0.62 1.31 -4.88
N PHE A 82 -1.36 0.26 -5.19
CA PHE A 82 -2.76 0.35 -5.60
C PHE A 82 -3.60 1.00 -4.50
N SER A 83 -3.39 0.61 -3.23
CA SER A 83 -4.08 1.21 -2.08
C SER A 83 -3.74 2.70 -1.88
N MET A 84 -2.55 3.12 -2.33
CA MET A 84 -2.12 4.52 -2.34
C MET A 84 -2.84 5.28 -3.45
N GLY A 85 -2.87 4.73 -4.67
CA GLY A 85 -3.60 5.30 -5.81
C GLY A 85 -5.08 5.51 -5.50
N ALA A 86 -5.74 4.49 -4.94
CA ALA A 86 -7.14 4.57 -4.52
C ALA A 86 -7.41 5.57 -3.39
N ALA A 87 -6.39 5.94 -2.62
CA ALA A 87 -6.52 6.96 -1.58
C ALA A 87 -6.39 8.40 -2.11
N PHE A 88 -5.80 8.63 -3.29
CA PHE A 88 -5.62 9.99 -3.82
C PHE A 88 -6.94 10.72 -4.05
N PRO A 89 -7.95 10.15 -4.74
CA PRO A 89 -9.22 10.84 -4.93
C PRO A 89 -9.91 11.22 -3.62
N LEU A 90 -9.88 10.31 -2.64
CA LEU A 90 -10.46 10.51 -1.31
C LEU A 90 -9.79 11.65 -0.55
N ALA A 91 -8.46 11.65 -0.52
CA ALA A 91 -7.68 12.64 0.24
C ALA A 91 -7.70 14.02 -0.43
N LEU A 92 -7.53 14.08 -1.75
CA LEU A 92 -7.43 15.33 -2.50
C LEU A 92 -8.80 15.98 -2.67
N SER A 93 -9.85 15.21 -2.96
CA SER A 93 -11.22 15.76 -3.10
C SER A 93 -11.75 16.32 -1.79
N LYS A 94 -11.36 15.75 -0.64
CA LYS A 94 -11.69 16.31 0.68
C LYS A 94 -11.04 17.67 0.90
N ARG A 95 -9.76 17.82 0.52
CA ARG A 95 -9.03 19.09 0.66
C ARG A 95 -9.55 20.17 -0.30
N LEU A 96 -9.74 19.82 -1.57
CA LEU A 96 -10.28 20.74 -2.56
C LEU A 96 -11.71 21.16 -2.22
N GLY A 97 -12.53 20.22 -1.72
CA GLY A 97 -13.88 20.50 -1.24
C GLY A 97 -13.96 21.41 -0.02
N SER A 98 -12.87 21.54 0.76
CA SER A 98 -12.78 22.49 1.87
C SER A 98 -12.22 23.87 1.45
N GLY A 99 -12.20 24.18 0.14
CA GLY A 99 -11.73 25.45 -0.41
C GLY A 99 -10.21 25.59 -0.54
N ALA A 100 -9.43 24.50 -0.35
CA ALA A 100 -7.98 24.57 -0.54
C ALA A 100 -7.62 24.76 -2.03
N SER A 101 -6.62 25.59 -2.31
CA SER A 101 -6.12 25.80 -3.66
C SER A 101 -5.39 24.57 -4.21
N ILE A 102 -5.37 24.42 -5.54
CA ILE A 102 -4.59 23.38 -6.22
C ILE A 102 -3.10 23.51 -5.90
N TRP A 103 -2.59 24.74 -5.84
CA TRP A 103 -1.19 25.00 -5.46
C TRP A 103 -0.86 24.46 -4.07
N LEU A 104 -1.74 24.65 -3.10
CA LEU A 104 -1.57 24.07 -1.77
C LEU A 104 -1.56 22.53 -1.82
N ALA A 105 -2.37 21.91 -2.69
CA ALA A 105 -2.35 20.46 -2.87
C ALA A 105 -1.00 19.97 -3.45
N VAL A 106 -0.46 20.68 -4.46
CA VAL A 106 0.85 20.39 -5.05
C VAL A 106 1.97 20.58 -4.03
N TRP A 107 1.97 21.69 -3.29
CA TRP A 107 2.96 21.94 -2.24
C TRP A 107 2.96 20.85 -1.16
N ASN A 108 1.78 20.40 -0.75
CA ASN A 108 1.66 19.27 0.18
C ASN A 108 2.20 17.97 -0.41
N ALA A 109 2.05 17.74 -1.71
CA ALA A 109 2.64 16.59 -2.40
C ALA A 109 4.17 16.65 -2.43
N VAL A 110 4.75 17.84 -2.70
CA VAL A 110 6.19 18.08 -2.65
C VAL A 110 6.74 17.87 -1.24
N ARG A 111 6.07 18.43 -0.21
CA ARG A 111 6.43 18.18 1.19
C ARG A 111 6.45 16.68 1.52
N ARG A 112 5.41 15.96 1.10
CA ARG A 112 5.30 14.52 1.30
C ARG A 112 6.40 13.74 0.60
N PHE A 113 6.76 14.15 -0.62
CA PHE A 113 7.88 13.60 -1.36
C PHE A 113 9.21 13.78 -0.60
N VAL A 114 9.51 15.00 -0.14
CA VAL A 114 10.74 15.28 0.62
C VAL A 114 10.78 14.48 1.92
N LEU A 115 9.69 14.43 2.68
CA LEU A 115 9.65 13.68 3.94
C LEU A 115 9.74 12.16 3.74
N LEU A 116 9.16 11.61 2.66
CA LEU A 116 9.33 10.19 2.32
C LEU A 116 10.72 9.86 1.80
N ALA A 117 11.34 10.74 1.01
CA ALA A 117 12.73 10.60 0.56
C ALA A 117 13.71 10.65 1.74
N PHE A 118 13.49 11.58 2.68
CA PHE A 118 14.22 11.57 3.95
C PHE A 118 13.97 10.27 4.73
N PHE A 119 12.72 9.83 4.84
CA PHE A 119 12.41 8.60 5.57
C PHE A 119 13.05 7.37 4.92
N SER A 120 13.19 7.33 3.59
CA SER A 120 13.90 6.24 2.91
C SER A 120 15.38 6.20 3.26
N LEU A 121 16.04 7.37 3.33
CA LEU A 121 17.41 7.49 3.81
C LEU A 121 17.50 7.04 5.27
N PHE A 122 16.67 7.62 6.13
CA PHE A 122 16.67 7.32 7.56
C PHE A 122 16.52 5.82 7.83
N VAL A 123 15.47 5.19 7.30
CA VAL A 123 15.18 3.76 7.52
C VAL A 123 16.35 2.89 7.09
N GLN A 124 16.92 3.12 5.90
CA GLN A 124 18.04 2.30 5.43
C GLN A 124 19.30 2.49 6.27
N HIS A 125 19.53 3.67 6.83
CA HIS A 125 20.69 3.90 7.70
C HIS A 125 20.51 3.26 9.09
N VAL A 126 19.30 3.22 9.64
CA VAL A 126 19.08 2.76 11.03
C VAL A 126 18.74 1.28 11.15
N ARG A 127 18.63 0.56 10.03
CA ARG A 127 18.44 -0.90 10.04
C ARG A 127 19.61 -1.59 10.75
N PRO A 128 19.38 -2.59 11.62
CA PRO A 128 20.46 -3.26 12.35
C PRO A 128 21.60 -3.75 11.45
N PHE A 129 21.29 -4.43 10.35
CA PHE A 129 22.29 -4.94 9.40
C PHE A 129 22.96 -3.86 8.53
N SER A 130 22.43 -2.63 8.53
CA SER A 130 23.08 -1.49 7.87
C SER A 130 24.02 -0.76 8.83
N LEU A 131 23.69 -0.74 10.12
CA LEU A 131 24.55 -0.23 11.18
C LEU A 131 25.79 -1.13 11.40
N SER A 132 25.61 -2.46 11.40
CA SER A 132 26.70 -3.42 11.58
C SER A 132 26.46 -4.70 10.77
N ALA A 133 27.53 -5.28 10.22
CA ALA A 133 27.46 -6.58 9.55
C ALA A 133 27.09 -7.73 10.52
N SER A 134 27.44 -7.57 11.80
CA SER A 134 27.09 -8.48 12.89
C SER A 134 26.43 -7.68 14.01
N PRO A 135 25.10 -7.44 13.93
CA PRO A 135 24.39 -6.63 14.90
C PRO A 135 24.52 -7.17 16.33
N ASP A 136 25.03 -6.33 17.22
CA ASP A 136 25.23 -6.62 18.64
C ASP A 136 24.20 -5.87 19.52
N ARG A 137 24.37 -5.96 20.84
CA ARG A 137 23.50 -5.26 21.79
C ARG A 137 23.50 -3.75 21.57
N THR A 138 24.66 -3.16 21.28
CA THR A 138 24.81 -1.72 21.03
C THR A 138 24.05 -1.32 19.77
N THR A 139 24.22 -2.08 18.69
CA THR A 139 23.51 -1.88 17.42
C THR A 139 22.00 -1.92 17.61
N MET A 140 21.49 -2.87 18.39
CA MET A 140 20.05 -2.99 18.67
C MET A 140 19.52 -1.85 19.56
N LEU A 141 20.31 -1.35 20.51
CA LEU A 141 19.95 -0.16 21.28
C LEU A 141 19.90 1.09 20.41
N VAL A 142 20.83 1.25 19.47
CA VAL A 142 20.82 2.33 18.48
C VAL A 142 19.60 2.22 17.56
N ALA A 143 19.29 1.02 17.06
CA ALA A 143 18.11 0.77 16.24
C ALA A 143 16.80 1.11 16.99
N LEU A 144 16.71 0.75 18.27
CA LEU A 144 15.58 1.05 19.14
C LEU A 144 15.46 2.55 19.43
N LEU A 145 16.58 3.21 19.72
CA LEU A 145 16.65 4.66 19.90
C LEU A 145 16.18 5.38 18.63
N ALA A 146 16.64 4.94 17.45
CA ALA A 146 16.24 5.50 16.17
C ALA A 146 14.71 5.43 15.96
N PHE A 147 14.08 4.30 16.32
CA PHE A 147 12.63 4.15 16.22
C PHE A 147 11.88 5.22 17.03
N PHE A 148 12.34 5.55 18.24
CA PHE A 148 11.71 6.59 19.07
C PHE A 148 12.08 8.01 18.65
N LEU A 149 13.32 8.24 18.21
CA LEU A 149 13.81 9.57 17.79
C LEU A 149 13.05 10.14 16.59
N VAL A 150 12.46 9.31 15.74
CA VAL A 150 11.71 9.78 14.57
C VAL A 150 10.28 10.24 14.92
N PHE A 151 9.74 9.91 16.10
CA PHE A 151 8.39 10.33 16.50
C PHE A 151 8.24 11.86 16.54
N PRO A 152 9.13 12.63 17.18
CA PRO A 152 9.08 14.09 17.15
C PRO A 152 9.07 14.69 15.73
N VAL A 153 9.69 14.01 14.76
CA VAL A 153 9.78 14.46 13.37
C VAL A 153 8.46 14.23 12.63
N LEU A 154 7.94 13.01 12.69
CA LEU A 154 6.84 12.56 11.83
C LEU A 154 5.46 12.59 12.48
N SER A 155 5.39 12.69 13.80
CA SER A 155 4.10 12.66 14.51
C SER A 155 3.31 13.95 14.35
N ARG A 156 1.99 13.82 14.37
CA ARG A 156 1.10 14.97 14.59
C ARG A 156 1.01 15.25 16.10
N PHE A 157 1.36 16.46 16.50
CA PHE A 157 1.22 16.89 17.89
C PHE A 157 -0.24 17.24 18.21
N PRO A 158 -0.67 17.12 19.48
CA PRO A 158 -1.99 17.57 19.91
C PRO A 158 -2.20 19.05 19.60
N ASP A 159 -3.35 19.41 19.05
CA ASP A 159 -3.67 20.81 18.69
C ASP A 159 -3.65 21.75 19.92
N LYS A 160 -3.79 21.21 21.14
CA LYS A 160 -3.69 21.92 22.42
C LYS A 160 -2.27 22.37 22.80
N TRP A 161 -1.23 21.83 22.16
CA TRP A 161 0.14 22.22 22.46
C TRP A 161 0.47 23.58 21.83
N PRO A 162 1.08 24.52 22.57
CA PRO A 162 1.57 25.78 22.02
C PRO A 162 2.46 25.54 20.80
N VAL A 163 2.26 26.33 19.74
CA VAL A 163 2.99 26.20 18.47
C VAL A 163 4.52 26.21 18.68
N ARG A 164 5.01 27.04 19.62
CA ARG A 164 6.44 27.10 19.99
C ARG A 164 6.97 25.76 20.52
N ILE A 165 6.20 25.06 21.36
CA ILE A 165 6.57 23.75 21.89
C ILE A 165 6.59 22.71 20.77
N GLN A 166 5.59 22.73 19.88
CA GLN A 166 5.58 21.82 18.73
C GLN A 166 6.81 22.02 17.83
N TRP A 167 7.21 23.27 17.58
CA TRP A 167 8.43 23.58 16.81
C TRP A 167 9.70 23.16 17.54
N LEU A 168 9.80 23.44 18.85
CA LEU A 168 10.96 23.04 19.65
C LEU A 168 11.14 21.51 19.64
N VAL A 169 10.06 20.76 19.87
CA VAL A 169 10.10 19.29 19.83
C VAL A 169 10.48 18.78 18.44
N ARG A 170 9.96 19.37 17.37
CA ARG A 170 10.38 19.03 15.99
C ARG A 170 11.86 19.33 15.76
N LEU A 171 12.35 20.49 16.19
CA LEU A 171 13.74 20.90 16.03
C LEU A 171 14.68 19.95 16.77
N LEU A 172 14.37 19.62 18.03
CA LEU A 172 15.12 18.65 18.81
C LEU A 172 15.08 17.25 18.18
N GLY A 173 13.92 16.85 17.63
CA GLY A 173 13.77 15.61 16.87
C GLY A 173 14.69 15.55 15.66
N TRP A 174 14.68 16.59 14.83
CA TRP A 174 15.55 16.69 13.65
C TRP A 174 17.03 16.72 14.04
N ALA A 175 17.39 17.52 15.05
CA ALA A 175 18.76 17.58 15.56
C ALA A 175 19.23 16.21 16.07
N GLY A 176 18.40 15.50 16.83
CA GLY A 176 18.69 14.16 17.32
C GLY A 176 18.85 13.13 16.21
N VAL A 177 17.98 13.15 15.19
CA VAL A 177 18.10 12.25 14.04
C VAL A 177 19.36 12.55 13.22
N ILE A 178 19.65 13.82 12.94
CA ILE A 178 20.85 14.22 12.19
C ILE A 178 22.11 13.84 12.97
N ALA A 179 22.15 14.11 14.27
CA ALA A 179 23.28 13.73 15.13
C ALA A 179 23.47 12.22 15.16
N LEU A 180 22.38 11.45 15.28
CA LEU A 180 22.46 9.98 15.24
C LEU A 180 23.08 9.51 13.94
N LEU A 181 22.59 9.97 12.79
CA LEU A 181 23.08 9.57 11.47
C LEU A 181 24.53 10.01 11.21
N ALA A 182 24.92 11.19 11.69
CA ALA A 182 26.29 11.70 11.54
C ALA A 182 27.30 10.96 12.43
N ALA A 183 26.86 10.43 13.58
CA ALA A 183 27.73 9.79 14.55
C ALA A 183 28.04 8.30 14.25
N GLN A 184 27.38 7.68 13.27
CA GLN A 184 27.61 6.27 12.95
C GLN A 184 28.67 6.08 11.87
N THR A 185 29.50 5.05 12.06
CA THR A 185 30.20 4.36 10.96
C THR A 185 29.39 3.11 10.63
N TYR A 186 29.02 2.94 9.37
CA TYR A 186 28.11 1.89 8.93
C TYR A 186 28.86 0.60 8.56
N ALA A 187 28.12 -0.47 8.26
CA ALA A 187 28.68 -1.79 7.97
C ALA A 187 29.67 -1.82 6.78
N ASP A 188 29.61 -0.83 5.88
CA ASP A 188 30.53 -0.65 4.74
C ASP A 188 31.78 0.18 5.09
N GLY A 189 31.98 0.51 6.37
CA GLY A 189 33.10 1.32 6.87
C GLY A 189 33.01 2.80 6.53
N ARG A 190 31.92 3.26 5.89
CA ARG A 190 31.72 4.66 5.48
C ARG A 190 30.77 5.36 6.45
N GLY A 191 30.79 6.69 6.42
CA GLY A 191 29.81 7.53 7.11
C GLY A 191 28.45 7.55 6.40
N PHE A 192 27.68 8.60 6.69
CA PHE A 192 26.40 8.86 6.01
C PHE A 192 26.58 8.95 4.49
N SER A 193 25.64 8.38 3.74
CA SER A 193 25.64 8.44 2.28
C SER A 193 24.22 8.57 1.74
N VAL A 194 23.98 9.53 0.85
CA VAL A 194 22.69 9.67 0.17
C VAL A 194 22.37 8.49 -0.76
N GLN A 195 23.40 7.70 -1.13
CA GLN A 195 23.22 6.49 -1.94
C GLN A 195 22.75 5.28 -1.10
N ARG A 196 22.75 5.39 0.24
CA ARG A 196 22.21 4.38 1.15
C ARG A 196 20.76 4.70 1.48
N PHE A 197 19.85 4.44 0.54
CA PHE A 197 18.43 4.68 0.71
C PHE A 197 17.59 3.41 0.54
N ASP A 198 16.43 3.38 1.16
CA ASP A 198 15.46 2.32 0.95
C ASP A 198 14.73 2.53 -0.38
N THR A 199 14.93 1.60 -1.32
CA THR A 199 14.37 1.71 -2.68
C THR A 199 12.83 1.71 -2.68
N ILE A 200 12.19 0.94 -1.80
CA ILE A 200 10.72 0.83 -1.72
C ILE A 200 10.13 2.19 -1.33
N LEU A 201 10.67 2.80 -0.27
CA LEU A 201 10.23 4.12 0.21
C LEU A 201 10.58 5.24 -0.77
N MET A 202 11.72 5.16 -1.47
CA MET A 202 12.09 6.17 -2.47
C MET A 202 11.16 6.15 -3.68
N VAL A 203 10.83 4.96 -4.18
CA VAL A 203 9.82 4.81 -5.23
C VAL A 203 8.46 5.31 -4.74
N LEU A 204 8.08 4.98 -3.50
CA LEU A 204 6.83 5.48 -2.90
C LEU A 204 6.79 7.02 -2.81
N ALA A 205 7.91 7.68 -2.53
CA ALA A 205 8.01 9.14 -2.52
C ALA A 205 7.69 9.70 -3.92
N ASN A 206 8.37 9.20 -4.95
CA ASN A 206 8.14 9.59 -6.34
C ASN A 206 6.69 9.38 -6.77
N MET A 207 6.13 8.24 -6.40
CA MET A 207 4.75 7.87 -6.67
C MET A 207 3.73 8.73 -5.92
N ALA A 208 4.06 9.23 -4.72
CA ALA A 208 3.22 10.18 -4.00
C ALA A 208 3.06 11.49 -4.77
N LEU A 209 4.17 12.00 -5.32
CA LEU A 209 4.22 13.24 -6.07
C LEU A 209 3.53 13.09 -7.43
N VAL A 210 4.02 12.15 -8.24
CA VAL A 210 3.52 11.93 -9.61
C VAL A 210 2.04 11.54 -9.60
N GLY A 211 1.64 10.60 -8.72
CA GLY A 211 0.24 10.19 -8.62
C GLY A 211 -0.71 11.32 -8.21
N THR A 212 -0.25 12.23 -7.35
CA THR A 212 -1.02 13.44 -6.99
C THR A 212 -1.16 14.37 -8.20
N ILE A 213 -0.07 14.63 -8.92
CA ILE A 213 -0.07 15.51 -10.10
C ILE A 213 -0.97 14.94 -11.20
N ILE A 214 -0.81 13.65 -11.53
CA ILE A 214 -1.64 12.96 -12.53
C ILE A 214 -3.11 13.07 -12.15
N TRP A 215 -3.49 12.78 -10.91
CA TRP A 215 -4.91 12.86 -10.52
C TRP A 215 -5.45 14.30 -10.56
N LEU A 216 -4.64 15.30 -10.17
CA LEU A 216 -5.05 16.71 -10.24
C LEU A 216 -5.31 17.16 -11.68
N ILE A 217 -4.43 16.80 -12.62
CA ILE A 217 -4.58 17.13 -14.05
C ILE A 217 -5.78 16.40 -14.67
N THR A 218 -5.99 15.15 -14.28
CA THR A 218 -6.98 14.25 -14.90
C THR A 218 -8.29 14.16 -14.10
N ARG A 219 -8.55 15.12 -13.21
CA ARG A 219 -9.72 15.09 -12.34
C ARG A 219 -11.01 15.05 -13.18
N GLY A 220 -11.80 14.00 -13.01
CA GLY A 220 -13.05 13.79 -13.76
C GLY A 220 -12.86 13.29 -15.19
N ASN A 221 -11.63 13.01 -15.64
CA ASN A 221 -11.36 12.51 -16.99
C ASN A 221 -10.51 11.22 -16.94
N VAL A 222 -11.20 10.07 -17.00
CA VAL A 222 -10.56 8.75 -16.99
C VAL A 222 -9.76 8.49 -18.26
N ILE A 223 -10.16 9.04 -19.41
CA ILE A 223 -9.43 8.84 -20.68
C ILE A 223 -8.04 9.45 -20.59
N LEU A 224 -7.89 10.66 -20.03
CA LEU A 224 -6.58 11.26 -19.81
C LEU A 224 -5.70 10.43 -18.87
N ARG A 225 -6.29 9.77 -17.86
CA ARG A 225 -5.56 8.83 -16.99
C ARG A 225 -5.01 7.65 -17.75
N LEU A 226 -5.83 7.02 -18.60
CA LEU A 226 -5.37 5.95 -19.48
C LEU A 226 -4.30 6.45 -20.45
N GLY A 227 -4.41 7.71 -20.90
CA GLY A 227 -3.37 8.39 -21.68
C GLY A 227 -2.01 8.43 -20.97
N PHE A 228 -1.94 8.71 -19.67
CA PHE A 228 -0.68 8.65 -18.91
C PHE A 228 -0.10 7.23 -18.84
N ILE A 229 -0.93 6.20 -18.71
CA ILE A 229 -0.47 4.81 -18.79
C ILE A 229 0.10 4.54 -20.20
N ALA A 230 -0.64 4.90 -21.24
CA ALA A 230 -0.23 4.69 -22.63
C ALA A 230 1.08 5.41 -22.96
N LEU A 231 1.24 6.66 -22.51
CA LEU A 231 2.48 7.43 -22.67
C LEU A 231 3.65 6.74 -21.96
N TYR A 232 3.47 6.32 -20.71
CA TYR A 232 4.53 5.59 -20.00
C TYR A 232 4.91 4.29 -20.73
N VAL A 233 3.93 3.51 -21.18
CA VAL A 233 4.18 2.30 -21.98
C VAL A 233 4.92 2.65 -23.26
N ALA A 234 4.56 3.71 -23.97
CA ALA A 234 5.27 4.15 -25.17
C ALA A 234 6.74 4.52 -24.88
N PHE A 235 7.03 5.23 -23.78
CA PHE A 235 8.42 5.49 -23.36
C PHE A 235 9.16 4.19 -23.07
N ARG A 236 8.54 3.27 -22.32
CA ARG A 236 9.14 1.96 -22.01
C ARG A 236 9.44 1.15 -23.27
N LEU A 237 8.56 1.16 -24.26
CA LEU A 237 8.76 0.41 -25.50
C LEU A 237 9.81 1.02 -26.44
N SER A 238 10.10 2.31 -26.30
CA SER A 238 10.97 3.05 -27.23
C SER A 238 12.33 3.44 -26.64
N HIS A 239 12.56 3.28 -25.33
CA HIS A 239 13.77 3.80 -24.68
C HIS A 239 15.08 3.10 -25.09
N ASP A 240 15.00 1.88 -25.63
CA ASP A 240 16.16 1.14 -26.13
C ASP A 240 16.63 1.63 -27.51
N VAL A 241 15.82 2.45 -28.18
CA VAL A 241 16.14 3.03 -29.49
C VAL A 241 16.67 4.46 -29.30
N PRO A 242 17.80 4.85 -29.94
CA PRO A 242 18.31 6.22 -29.86
C PRO A 242 17.26 7.26 -30.24
N GLY A 243 17.07 8.26 -29.38
CA GLY A 243 16.09 9.33 -29.60
C GLY A 243 15.77 10.15 -28.35
N TRP A 244 14.81 11.06 -28.48
CA TRP A 244 14.37 11.92 -27.37
C TRP A 244 13.69 11.11 -26.25
N THR A 245 13.07 9.98 -26.56
CA THR A 245 12.46 9.07 -25.57
C THR A 245 13.53 8.44 -24.66
N GLN A 246 14.64 7.99 -25.22
CA GLN A 246 15.80 7.52 -24.47
C GLN A 246 16.41 8.64 -23.60
N THR A 247 16.46 9.87 -24.11
CA THR A 247 16.93 11.04 -23.35
C THR A 247 16.06 11.29 -22.11
N VAL A 248 14.72 11.26 -22.27
CA VAL A 248 13.77 11.39 -21.15
C VAL A 248 13.90 10.21 -20.18
N TRP A 249 14.06 8.99 -20.69
CA TRP A 249 14.19 7.79 -19.86
C TRP A 249 15.46 7.81 -18.98
N ASN A 250 16.56 8.33 -19.52
CA ASN A 250 17.84 8.43 -18.82
C ASN A 250 17.96 9.69 -17.94
N TRP A 251 16.96 10.57 -17.95
CA TRP A 251 16.97 11.79 -17.16
C TRP A 251 16.85 11.48 -15.66
N THR A 252 17.96 11.70 -14.96
CA THR A 252 18.17 11.35 -13.54
C THR A 252 18.87 12.50 -12.81
N PRO A 253 18.19 13.64 -12.57
CA PRO A 253 18.82 14.85 -12.00
C PRO A 253 19.51 14.61 -10.66
N ALA A 254 19.00 13.66 -9.88
CA ALA A 254 19.66 13.09 -8.72
C ALA A 254 19.30 11.60 -8.67
N ASP A 255 20.23 10.75 -9.06
CA ASP A 255 20.08 9.31 -9.23
C ASP A 255 19.50 8.57 -8.00
N TRP A 256 19.85 9.02 -6.81
CA TRP A 256 19.34 8.52 -5.54
C TRP A 256 17.89 8.93 -5.25
N LEU A 257 17.44 10.06 -5.81
CA LEU A 257 16.16 10.69 -5.50
C LEU A 257 15.10 10.42 -6.57
N TYR A 258 15.49 10.44 -7.84
CA TYR A 258 14.59 10.30 -8.98
C TYR A 258 15.23 9.50 -10.11
N GLN A 259 14.46 8.55 -10.63
CA GLN A 259 14.73 7.89 -11.90
C GLN A 259 13.44 7.76 -12.69
N PHE A 260 13.47 8.03 -14.01
CA PHE A 260 12.28 7.91 -14.84
C PHE A 260 11.68 6.49 -14.78
N ARG A 261 12.53 5.47 -14.63
CA ARG A 261 12.08 4.07 -14.43
C ARG A 261 11.13 3.89 -13.25
N TYR A 262 11.22 4.72 -12.21
CA TYR A 262 10.29 4.64 -11.07
C TYR A 262 8.84 4.93 -11.48
N LEU A 263 8.64 5.66 -12.59
CA LEU A 263 7.31 5.95 -13.13
C LEU A 263 6.59 4.73 -13.70
N GLN A 264 7.26 3.56 -13.76
CA GLN A 264 6.62 2.30 -14.13
C GLN A 264 5.40 1.94 -13.31
N TYR A 265 5.37 2.41 -12.06
CA TYR A 265 4.24 2.18 -11.16
C TYR A 265 3.04 3.10 -11.42
N VAL A 266 3.11 3.99 -12.41
CA VAL A 266 1.91 4.65 -12.99
C VAL A 266 0.92 3.59 -13.49
N CYS A 267 1.41 2.47 -14.04
CA CYS A 267 0.58 1.32 -14.43
C CYS A 267 -0.18 0.68 -13.26
N VAL A 268 0.17 0.98 -12.00
CA VAL A 268 -0.50 0.47 -10.79
C VAL A 268 -1.32 1.56 -10.10
N ILE A 269 -0.74 2.76 -9.96
CA ILE A 269 -1.37 3.88 -9.25
C ILE A 269 -2.56 4.43 -10.01
N VAL A 270 -2.46 4.56 -11.34
CA VAL A 270 -3.54 5.13 -12.14
C VAL A 270 -4.79 4.25 -12.06
N PRO A 271 -4.72 2.92 -12.27
CA PRO A 271 -5.87 2.05 -11.98
C PRO A 271 -6.41 2.19 -10.56
N GLY A 272 -5.52 2.31 -9.56
CA GLY A 272 -5.91 2.63 -8.19
C GLY A 272 -6.74 3.90 -8.09
N THR A 273 -6.34 4.99 -8.76
CA THR A 273 -7.08 6.27 -8.73
C THR A 273 -8.46 6.16 -9.36
N ILE A 274 -8.65 5.31 -10.37
CA ILE A 274 -9.96 5.05 -10.98
C ILE A 274 -10.88 4.39 -9.95
N VAL A 275 -10.40 3.36 -9.25
CA VAL A 275 -11.14 2.72 -8.16
C VAL A 275 -11.40 3.69 -7.00
N GLY A 276 -10.43 4.57 -6.71
CA GLY A 276 -10.60 5.62 -5.71
C GLY A 276 -11.70 6.62 -6.03
N ASP A 277 -11.96 6.93 -7.30
CA ASP A 277 -13.10 7.77 -7.70
C ASP A 277 -14.43 7.06 -7.43
N PHE A 278 -14.51 5.73 -7.66
CA PHE A 278 -15.70 4.96 -7.31
C PHE A 278 -15.95 4.96 -5.80
N LEU A 279 -14.90 4.75 -5.00
CA LEU A 279 -14.98 4.85 -3.53
C LEU A 279 -15.41 6.25 -3.08
N LEU A 280 -14.89 7.30 -3.72
CA LEU A 280 -15.25 8.68 -3.42
C LEU A 280 -16.74 8.94 -3.67
N ASN A 281 -17.24 8.51 -4.82
CA ASN A 281 -18.65 8.67 -5.17
C ASN A 281 -19.53 7.89 -4.20
N TRP A 282 -19.16 6.66 -3.87
CA TRP A 282 -19.87 5.84 -2.87
C TRP A 282 -19.86 6.45 -1.45
N ILE A 283 -18.79 7.11 -1.02
CA ILE A 283 -18.74 7.81 0.27
C ILE A 283 -19.60 9.08 0.27
N ARG A 284 -19.67 9.78 -0.87
CA ARG A 284 -20.42 11.03 -1.02
C ARG A 284 -21.91 10.80 -1.17
N ASP A 285 -22.30 9.68 -1.76
CA ASP A 285 -23.69 9.36 -2.00
C ASP A 285 -24.39 9.00 -0.68
N ARG A 286 -25.36 9.83 -0.29
CA ARG A 286 -26.10 9.77 0.97
C ARG A 286 -27.56 9.34 0.78
N ASN A 287 -27.91 8.84 -0.40
CA ASN A 287 -29.27 8.42 -0.66
C ASN A 287 -29.70 7.34 0.35
N PRO A 288 -30.94 7.43 0.89
CA PRO A 288 -31.46 6.41 1.78
C PRO A 288 -31.37 5.05 1.10
N ALA A 289 -30.94 4.04 1.87
CA ALA A 289 -30.74 2.70 1.32
C ALA A 289 -32.05 2.20 0.71
N PRO A 290 -32.07 1.76 -0.56
CA PRO A 290 -33.28 1.23 -1.17
C PRO A 290 -33.73 -0.03 -0.43
N GLU A 291 -35.05 -0.26 -0.38
CA GLU A 291 -35.64 -1.42 0.32
C GLU A 291 -35.20 -2.77 -0.25
N ARG A 292 -34.78 -2.81 -1.52
CA ARG A 292 -34.30 -4.00 -2.21
C ARG A 292 -32.77 -3.97 -2.32
N HIS A 293 -32.15 -5.08 -1.95
CA HIS A 293 -30.72 -5.32 -2.07
C HIS A 293 -30.46 -6.75 -2.57
N TRP A 294 -29.24 -7.03 -3.02
CA TRP A 294 -28.84 -8.39 -3.32
C TRP A 294 -28.96 -9.28 -2.09
N PRO A 295 -29.37 -10.55 -2.26
CA PRO A 295 -29.41 -11.48 -1.15
C PRO A 295 -28.00 -11.74 -0.64
N GLY A 296 -27.84 -11.96 0.68
CA GLY A 296 -26.52 -12.08 1.32
C GLY A 296 -25.62 -13.17 0.71
N TRP A 297 -26.21 -14.30 0.28
CA TRP A 297 -25.46 -15.39 -0.37
C TRP A 297 -24.75 -14.95 -1.64
N ARG A 298 -25.36 -14.01 -2.40
CA ARG A 298 -24.81 -13.51 -3.65
C ARG A 298 -23.57 -12.65 -3.38
N SER A 299 -23.64 -11.80 -2.36
CA SER A 299 -22.48 -11.02 -1.88
C SER A 299 -21.39 -11.92 -1.31
N SER A 300 -21.75 -12.96 -0.55
CA SER A 300 -20.79 -13.97 -0.06
C SER A 300 -20.08 -14.69 -1.20
N LEU A 301 -20.83 -15.17 -2.20
CA LEU A 301 -20.27 -15.87 -3.35
C LEU A 301 -19.37 -14.95 -4.18
N LEU A 302 -19.76 -13.68 -4.35
CA LEU A 302 -18.91 -12.68 -5.01
C LEU A 302 -17.61 -12.46 -4.24
N ALA A 303 -17.66 -12.32 -2.91
CA ALA A 303 -16.47 -12.13 -2.09
C ALA A 303 -15.53 -13.34 -2.11
N LEU A 304 -16.10 -14.55 -2.08
CA LEU A 304 -15.37 -15.81 -2.19
C LEU A 304 -14.72 -15.93 -3.57
N LEU A 305 -15.45 -15.62 -4.64
CA LEU A 305 -14.93 -15.62 -6.01
C LEU A 305 -13.78 -14.62 -6.17
N CYS A 306 -13.96 -13.37 -5.69
CA CYS A 306 -12.93 -12.34 -5.72
C CYS A 306 -11.67 -12.76 -4.96
N PHE A 307 -11.84 -13.42 -3.81
CA PHE A 307 -10.71 -13.97 -3.05
C PHE A 307 -10.04 -15.13 -3.79
N ALA A 308 -10.82 -16.02 -4.41
CA ALA A 308 -10.32 -17.20 -5.12
C ALA A 308 -9.45 -16.88 -6.33
N PHE A 309 -9.60 -15.70 -6.95
CA PHE A 309 -8.70 -15.25 -8.02
C PHE A 309 -7.24 -15.22 -7.56
N VAL A 310 -6.98 -14.85 -6.30
CA VAL A 310 -5.62 -14.75 -5.76
C VAL A 310 -4.88 -16.10 -5.80
N PRO A 311 -5.34 -17.16 -5.12
CA PRO A 311 -4.64 -18.45 -5.16
C PRO A 311 -4.65 -19.10 -6.55
N VAL A 312 -5.72 -18.93 -7.35
CA VAL A 312 -5.77 -19.49 -8.73
C VAL A 312 -4.69 -18.87 -9.60
N VAL A 313 -4.62 -17.53 -9.66
CA VAL A 313 -3.61 -16.83 -10.46
C VAL A 313 -2.22 -17.11 -9.93
N LEU A 314 -1.99 -17.02 -8.62
CA LEU A 314 -0.66 -17.28 -8.04
C LEU A 314 -0.18 -18.70 -8.34
N THR A 315 -1.02 -19.71 -8.12
CA THR A 315 -0.64 -21.11 -8.33
C THR A 315 -0.32 -21.36 -9.79
N GLY A 316 -1.19 -20.93 -10.70
CA GLY A 316 -1.03 -21.22 -12.12
C GLY A 316 0.08 -20.39 -12.79
N MET A 317 0.30 -19.14 -12.37
CA MET A 317 1.43 -18.33 -12.85
C MET A 317 2.77 -18.84 -12.33
N PHE A 318 2.81 -19.35 -11.08
CA PHE A 318 4.01 -19.94 -10.47
C PHE A 318 4.37 -21.30 -11.09
N THR A 319 3.38 -22.16 -11.30
CA THR A 319 3.55 -23.50 -11.91
C THR A 319 3.60 -23.50 -13.43
N ARG A 320 3.44 -22.32 -14.06
CA ARG A 320 3.46 -22.10 -15.52
C ARG A 320 2.32 -22.74 -16.30
N HIS A 321 1.20 -23.05 -15.64
CA HIS A 321 -0.08 -23.40 -16.29
C HIS A 321 -0.80 -22.14 -16.81
N THR A 322 -0.15 -21.38 -17.69
CA THR A 322 -0.61 -20.03 -18.08
C THR A 322 -1.92 -20.06 -18.86
N THR A 323 -2.07 -21.01 -19.79
CA THR A 323 -3.29 -21.19 -20.61
C THR A 323 -4.47 -21.62 -19.74
N GLU A 324 -4.28 -22.60 -18.87
CA GLU A 324 -5.31 -23.09 -17.95
C GLU A 324 -5.72 -21.99 -16.98
N THR A 325 -4.75 -21.22 -16.48
CA THR A 325 -5.03 -20.06 -15.61
C THR A 325 -5.83 -19.00 -16.35
N ALA A 326 -5.50 -18.72 -17.62
CA ALA A 326 -6.24 -17.75 -18.42
C ALA A 326 -7.69 -18.20 -18.64
N ILE A 327 -7.90 -19.46 -19.03
CA ILE A 327 -9.24 -20.05 -19.18
C ILE A 327 -10.02 -19.97 -17.87
N ALA A 328 -9.41 -20.40 -16.75
CA ALA A 328 -10.03 -20.32 -15.43
C ALA A 328 -10.42 -18.88 -15.07
N CYS A 329 -9.53 -17.91 -15.32
CA CYS A 329 -9.81 -16.50 -15.08
C CYS A 329 -10.97 -15.98 -15.94
N PHE A 330 -11.06 -16.36 -17.23
CA PHE A 330 -12.19 -15.98 -18.07
C PHE A 330 -13.52 -16.54 -17.56
N VAL A 331 -13.54 -17.82 -17.14
CA VAL A 331 -14.72 -18.45 -16.53
C VAL A 331 -15.11 -17.75 -15.23
N MET A 332 -14.14 -17.47 -14.36
CA MET A 332 -14.37 -16.74 -13.11
C MET A 332 -14.83 -15.30 -13.37
N CYS A 333 -14.33 -14.63 -14.41
CA CYS A 333 -14.79 -13.31 -14.83
C CYS A 333 -16.25 -13.35 -15.32
N ALA A 334 -16.62 -14.37 -16.10
CA ALA A 334 -18.00 -14.56 -16.54
C ALA A 334 -18.97 -14.84 -15.37
N ALA A 335 -18.55 -15.71 -14.44
CA ALA A 335 -19.31 -15.98 -13.21
C ALA A 335 -19.47 -14.72 -12.35
N GLY A 336 -18.38 -13.99 -12.14
CA GLY A 336 -18.42 -12.74 -11.37
C GLY A 336 -19.25 -11.66 -12.06
N TRP A 337 -19.21 -11.59 -13.41
CA TRP A 337 -20.08 -10.70 -14.17
C TRP A 337 -21.56 -11.01 -13.93
N ALA A 338 -21.95 -12.30 -13.92
CA ALA A 338 -23.30 -12.71 -13.57
C ALA A 338 -23.68 -12.29 -12.14
N LEU A 339 -22.75 -12.41 -11.18
CA LEU A 339 -22.95 -12.00 -9.80
C LEU A 339 -23.01 -10.49 -9.57
N VAL A 340 -22.54 -9.64 -10.48
CA VAL A 340 -22.62 -8.17 -10.33
C VAL A 340 -23.71 -7.50 -11.18
N ARG A 341 -24.54 -8.26 -11.90
CA ARG A 341 -25.64 -7.72 -12.72
C ARG A 341 -26.72 -7.02 -11.88
N ASN A 342 -27.44 -6.07 -12.45
CA ASN A 342 -28.60 -5.44 -11.80
C ASN A 342 -28.29 -4.93 -10.37
N PRO A 343 -27.29 -4.04 -10.19
CA PRO A 343 -27.06 -3.39 -8.91
C PRO A 343 -28.28 -2.53 -8.53
N LEU A 344 -28.69 -2.61 -7.28
CA LEU A 344 -29.83 -1.90 -6.70
C LEU A 344 -29.36 -0.87 -5.67
N THR A 345 -28.30 -1.17 -4.91
CA THR A 345 -27.73 -0.26 -3.90
C THR A 345 -26.46 0.44 -4.40
N ASN A 346 -26.11 1.58 -3.79
CA ASN A 346 -24.85 2.29 -4.08
C ASN A 346 -23.61 1.40 -3.86
N THR A 347 -23.65 0.52 -2.85
CA THR A 347 -22.57 -0.45 -2.60
C THR A 347 -22.49 -1.49 -3.72
N GLU A 348 -23.61 -1.95 -4.26
CA GLU A 348 -23.63 -2.88 -5.39
C GLU A 348 -23.14 -2.23 -6.69
N HIS A 349 -23.48 -0.96 -6.92
CA HIS A 349 -22.90 -0.18 -8.01
C HIS A 349 -21.38 -0.04 -7.88
N LEU A 350 -20.89 0.24 -6.67
CA LEU A 350 -19.45 0.25 -6.38
C LEU A 350 -18.82 -1.10 -6.74
N LEU A 351 -19.37 -2.21 -6.23
CA LEU A 351 -18.85 -3.56 -6.48
C LEU A 351 -18.84 -3.91 -7.96
N ARG A 352 -19.91 -3.58 -8.71
CA ARG A 352 -19.97 -3.78 -10.16
C ARG A 352 -18.89 -2.99 -10.89
N ASN A 353 -18.72 -1.72 -10.54
CA ASN A 353 -17.73 -0.84 -11.20
C ASN A 353 -16.30 -1.33 -10.91
N ILE A 354 -15.98 -1.66 -9.67
CA ILE A 354 -14.67 -2.22 -9.31
C ILE A 354 -14.45 -3.54 -10.07
N PHE A 355 -15.43 -4.46 -10.06
CA PHE A 355 -15.29 -5.74 -10.75
C PHE A 355 -15.04 -5.59 -12.25
N THR A 356 -15.77 -4.70 -12.91
CA THR A 356 -15.64 -4.47 -14.37
C THR A 356 -14.22 -4.02 -14.72
N TRP A 357 -13.68 -3.06 -13.97
CA TRP A 357 -12.30 -2.61 -14.18
C TRP A 357 -11.27 -3.68 -13.79
N SER A 358 -11.49 -4.41 -12.70
CA SER A 358 -10.63 -5.54 -12.33
C SER A 358 -10.56 -6.61 -13.42
N ALA A 359 -11.70 -6.96 -14.02
CA ALA A 359 -11.76 -7.92 -15.10
C ALA A 359 -11.00 -7.43 -16.34
N PHE A 360 -11.18 -6.15 -16.71
CA PHE A 360 -10.41 -5.54 -17.80
C PHE A 360 -8.90 -5.62 -17.56
N TRP A 361 -8.42 -5.20 -16.38
CA TRP A 361 -7.00 -5.25 -16.05
C TRP A 361 -6.44 -6.67 -16.00
N LEU A 362 -7.23 -7.64 -15.53
CA LEU A 362 -6.83 -9.04 -15.52
C LEU A 362 -6.64 -9.57 -16.94
N VAL A 363 -7.64 -9.37 -17.80
CA VAL A 363 -7.58 -9.84 -19.19
C VAL A 363 -6.43 -9.18 -19.94
N LEU A 364 -6.24 -7.86 -19.78
CA LEU A 364 -5.10 -7.15 -20.35
C LEU A 364 -3.76 -7.72 -19.85
N GLY A 365 -3.63 -7.94 -18.55
CA GLY A 365 -2.41 -8.48 -17.95
C GLY A 365 -2.10 -9.91 -18.38
N LEU A 366 -3.12 -10.76 -18.50
CA LEU A 366 -2.97 -12.14 -19.00
C LEU A 366 -2.62 -12.16 -20.49
N ALA A 367 -3.21 -11.27 -21.30
CA ALA A 367 -2.87 -11.15 -22.72
C ALA A 367 -1.42 -10.68 -22.93
N LEU A 368 -0.90 -9.87 -22.00
CA LEU A 368 0.50 -9.40 -22.00
C LEU A 368 1.48 -10.39 -21.37
N GLU A 369 1.03 -11.52 -20.83
CA GLU A 369 1.90 -12.50 -20.14
C GLU A 369 3.00 -13.04 -21.06
N PRO A 370 2.72 -13.46 -22.31
CA PRO A 370 3.77 -13.96 -23.21
C PRO A 370 4.72 -12.87 -23.73
N TYR A 371 4.31 -11.61 -23.74
CA TYR A 371 4.99 -10.52 -24.44
C TYR A 371 6.43 -10.29 -23.94
N GLU A 372 6.67 -10.37 -22.63
CA GLU A 372 7.99 -10.14 -22.01
C GLU A 372 8.63 -11.43 -21.48
N GLY A 373 8.28 -12.58 -22.07
CA GLY A 373 8.80 -13.89 -21.66
C GLY A 373 8.19 -14.43 -20.36
N GLY A 374 7.03 -13.92 -19.97
CA GLY A 374 6.27 -14.34 -18.79
C GLY A 374 6.06 -13.23 -17.76
N ILE A 375 5.13 -13.46 -16.83
CA ILE A 375 4.90 -12.54 -15.70
C ILE A 375 6.09 -12.55 -14.73
N GLN A 376 6.67 -11.39 -14.37
CA GLN A 376 7.78 -11.32 -13.43
C GLN A 376 7.79 -10.00 -12.65
N LYS A 377 8.09 -10.07 -11.33
CA LYS A 377 8.30 -8.87 -10.51
C LYS A 377 9.66 -8.24 -10.75
N GLY A 378 10.73 -9.05 -10.90
CA GLY A 378 12.11 -8.57 -10.98
C GLY A 378 12.33 -7.49 -12.06
N ARG A 379 12.01 -7.83 -13.31
CA ARG A 379 11.97 -6.88 -14.44
C ARG A 379 10.71 -6.01 -14.46
N ALA A 380 9.74 -6.36 -13.64
CA ALA A 380 8.44 -5.72 -13.49
C ALA A 380 7.69 -5.61 -14.83
N THR A 381 7.29 -6.78 -15.35
CA THR A 381 6.65 -6.89 -16.67
C THR A 381 5.30 -6.19 -16.72
N LEU A 382 4.82 -5.81 -17.91
CA LEU A 382 3.51 -5.19 -18.09
C LEU A 382 2.39 -6.12 -17.58
N SER A 383 2.53 -7.44 -17.83
CA SER A 383 1.67 -8.45 -17.25
C SER A 383 1.64 -8.37 -15.72
N PHE A 384 2.81 -8.26 -15.08
CA PHE A 384 2.91 -8.12 -13.62
C PHE A 384 2.11 -6.93 -13.11
N TYR A 385 2.19 -5.77 -13.74
CA TYR A 385 1.41 -4.61 -13.30
C TYR A 385 -0.09 -4.83 -13.38
N PHE A 386 -0.62 -5.23 -14.55
CA PHE A 386 -2.06 -5.28 -14.75
C PHE A 386 -2.72 -6.48 -14.05
N VAL A 387 -2.06 -7.64 -14.00
CA VAL A 387 -2.54 -8.79 -13.22
C VAL A 387 -2.59 -8.43 -11.74
N THR A 388 -1.53 -7.84 -11.18
CA THR A 388 -1.50 -7.53 -9.74
C THR A 388 -2.44 -6.40 -9.36
N VAL A 389 -2.64 -5.38 -10.22
CA VAL A 389 -3.70 -4.37 -10.07
C VAL A 389 -5.07 -5.03 -9.94
N SER A 390 -5.38 -5.99 -10.80
CA SER A 390 -6.65 -6.71 -10.74
C SER A 390 -6.79 -7.47 -9.42
N LEU A 391 -5.77 -8.23 -9.02
CA LEU A 391 -5.80 -8.98 -7.75
C LEU A 391 -5.95 -8.06 -6.54
N SER A 392 -5.26 -6.93 -6.49
CA SER A 392 -5.42 -5.93 -5.42
C SER A 392 -6.83 -5.33 -5.38
N SER A 393 -7.40 -5.08 -6.55
CA SER A 393 -8.76 -4.54 -6.71
C SER A 393 -9.84 -5.56 -6.33
N LEU A 394 -9.67 -6.84 -6.66
CA LEU A 394 -10.54 -7.93 -6.25
C LEU A 394 -10.44 -8.19 -4.73
N LEU A 395 -9.24 -8.13 -4.16
CA LEU A 395 -9.05 -8.23 -2.71
C LEU A 395 -9.69 -7.04 -1.96
N LEU A 396 -9.64 -5.83 -2.53
CA LEU A 396 -10.40 -4.69 -2.02
C LEU A 396 -11.91 -4.97 -2.02
N MET A 397 -12.45 -5.60 -3.07
CA MET A 397 -13.86 -5.99 -3.10
C MET A 397 -14.19 -6.98 -1.98
N THR A 398 -13.35 -7.99 -1.75
CA THR A 398 -13.52 -8.95 -0.64
C THR A 398 -13.60 -8.21 0.69
N PHE A 399 -12.68 -7.28 0.97
CA PHE A 399 -12.74 -6.48 2.20
C PHE A 399 -13.95 -5.54 2.24
N THR A 400 -14.40 -5.01 1.10
CA THR A 400 -15.59 -4.15 1.03
C THR A 400 -16.84 -4.93 1.41
N VAL A 401 -17.00 -6.16 0.90
CA VAL A 401 -18.12 -7.01 1.30
C VAL A 401 -18.06 -7.34 2.80
N ILE A 402 -16.91 -7.73 3.32
CA ILE A 402 -16.75 -8.03 4.76
C ILE A 402 -17.06 -6.80 5.62
N ALA A 403 -16.50 -5.64 5.28
CA ALA A 403 -16.58 -4.43 6.10
C ALA A 403 -17.93 -3.72 6.02
N ASP A 404 -18.49 -3.61 4.82
CA ASP A 404 -19.60 -2.71 4.50
C ASP A 404 -20.91 -3.44 4.15
N VAL A 405 -20.87 -4.71 3.74
CA VAL A 405 -22.09 -5.53 3.55
C VAL A 405 -22.41 -6.32 4.81
N PHE A 406 -21.42 -7.00 5.40
CA PHE A 406 -21.61 -7.79 6.63
C PHE A 406 -21.32 -7.03 7.92
N SER A 407 -21.01 -5.74 7.85
CA SER A 407 -20.64 -4.91 9.01
C SER A 407 -19.49 -5.50 9.85
N GLY A 408 -18.64 -6.31 9.23
CA GLY A 408 -17.58 -7.10 9.84
C GLY A 408 -16.32 -6.32 10.20
N LYS A 409 -16.44 -5.03 10.55
CA LYS A 409 -15.29 -4.15 10.85
C LYS A 409 -14.38 -4.68 11.95
N ARG A 410 -14.92 -5.46 12.89
CA ARG A 410 -14.15 -6.10 13.97
C ARG A 410 -13.15 -7.13 13.43
N TRP A 411 -13.53 -7.89 12.40
CA TRP A 411 -12.70 -8.96 11.81
C TRP A 411 -11.47 -8.42 11.08
N ILE A 412 -11.61 -7.26 10.44
CA ILE A 412 -10.50 -6.61 9.72
C ILE A 412 -9.83 -5.50 10.53
N GLY A 413 -10.25 -5.28 11.79
CA GLY A 413 -9.84 -4.11 12.58
C GLY A 413 -8.33 -4.03 12.79
N LEU A 414 -7.66 -5.17 12.93
CA LEU A 414 -6.20 -5.22 13.05
C LEU A 414 -5.50 -4.79 11.74
N LEU A 415 -6.01 -5.24 10.59
CA LEU A 415 -5.51 -4.81 9.28
C LEU A 415 -5.74 -3.32 9.07
N VAL A 416 -6.94 -2.83 9.40
CA VAL A 416 -7.28 -1.40 9.34
C VAL A 416 -6.28 -0.62 10.18
N ASP A 417 -6.10 -0.95 11.45
CA ASP A 417 -5.24 -0.20 12.37
C ASP A 417 -3.77 -0.12 11.85
N ASN A 418 -3.29 -1.16 11.19
CA ASN A 418 -1.97 -1.19 10.54
C ASN A 418 -1.91 -0.38 9.24
N GLY A 419 -2.94 -0.44 8.41
CA GLY A 419 -3.02 0.34 7.17
C GLY A 419 -3.15 1.86 7.39
N GLN A 420 -3.55 2.28 8.60
CA GLN A 420 -3.54 3.69 9.01
C GLN A 420 -2.14 4.18 9.41
N ASN A 421 -1.25 3.26 9.81
CA ASN A 421 0.10 3.56 10.30
C ASN A 421 1.18 2.69 9.62
N PRO A 422 1.24 2.67 8.27
CA PRO A 422 2.13 1.77 7.56
C PRO A 422 3.61 2.06 7.81
N MET A 423 4.00 3.32 8.06
CA MET A 423 5.39 3.68 8.33
C MET A 423 5.87 3.17 9.71
N ILE A 424 5.00 3.17 10.72
CA ILE A 424 5.31 2.61 12.04
C ILE A 424 5.49 1.10 11.91
N ALA A 425 4.62 0.41 11.16
CA ALA A 425 4.78 -1.01 10.88
C ALA A 425 6.09 -1.31 10.13
N TYR A 426 6.41 -0.49 9.12
CA TYR A 426 7.59 -0.66 8.26
C TYR A 426 8.92 -0.48 8.97
N LEU A 427 9.03 0.47 9.90
CA LEU A 427 10.26 0.62 10.69
C LEU A 427 10.22 -0.26 11.94
N GLY A 428 9.05 -0.42 12.55
CA GLY A 428 8.86 -1.09 13.83
C GLY A 428 9.17 -2.59 13.81
N HIS A 429 9.05 -3.27 12.66
CA HIS A 429 9.35 -4.71 12.65
C HIS A 429 10.81 -5.03 12.98
N THR A 430 11.75 -4.26 12.43
CA THR A 430 13.20 -4.44 12.68
C THR A 430 13.66 -3.62 13.87
N ASN A 431 13.39 -2.32 13.86
CA ASN A 431 13.95 -1.38 14.82
C ASN A 431 13.25 -1.36 16.17
N PHE A 432 12.02 -1.88 16.28
CA PHE A 432 11.30 -1.95 17.54
C PHE A 432 11.15 -3.39 18.02
N ILE A 433 10.30 -4.18 17.37
CA ILE A 433 10.03 -5.56 17.79
C ILE A 433 11.27 -6.45 17.64
N GLY A 434 11.96 -6.39 16.50
CA GLY A 434 13.20 -7.13 16.29
C GLY A 434 14.28 -6.79 17.33
N ALA A 435 14.49 -5.50 17.59
CA ALA A 435 15.41 -5.04 18.63
C ALA A 435 15.02 -5.52 20.03
N LEU A 436 13.74 -5.43 20.41
CA LEU A 436 13.25 -5.91 21.72
C LEU A 436 13.43 -7.43 21.88
N LEU A 437 13.10 -8.21 20.85
CA LEU A 437 13.28 -9.67 20.89
C LEU A 437 14.75 -10.05 21.03
N PHE A 438 15.66 -9.33 20.36
CA PHE A 438 17.10 -9.55 20.51
C PHE A 438 17.58 -9.17 21.91
N LEU A 439 17.27 -7.96 22.38
CA LEU A 439 17.75 -7.41 23.66
C LEU A 439 17.26 -8.19 24.89
N THR A 440 16.08 -8.82 24.80
CA THR A 440 15.51 -9.65 25.87
C THR A 440 16.00 -11.10 25.84
N GLY A 441 16.74 -11.51 24.81
CA GLY A 441 17.13 -12.91 24.60
C GLY A 441 16.00 -13.82 24.13
N ILE A 442 14.78 -13.29 23.96
CA ILE A 442 13.62 -14.04 23.47
C ILE A 442 13.84 -14.49 22.02
N GLY A 443 14.42 -13.65 21.16
CA GLY A 443 14.70 -14.00 19.76
C GLY A 443 15.53 -15.27 19.61
N PRO A 444 16.75 -15.31 20.17
CA PRO A 444 17.58 -16.52 20.18
C PRO A 444 16.93 -17.74 20.86
N TRP A 445 16.08 -17.52 21.88
CA TRP A 445 15.29 -18.59 22.47
C TRP A 445 14.24 -19.14 21.51
N MET A 446 13.49 -18.27 20.81
CA MET A 446 12.51 -18.68 19.80
C MET A 446 13.18 -19.45 18.66
N ASP A 447 14.35 -19.00 18.20
CA ASP A 447 15.11 -19.68 17.13
C ASP A 447 15.45 -21.12 17.51
N ARG A 448 15.85 -21.37 18.76
CA ARG A 448 16.10 -22.73 19.29
C ARG A 448 14.83 -23.58 19.40
N MET A 449 13.70 -22.96 19.71
CA MET A 449 12.41 -23.65 19.84
C MET A 449 11.73 -23.94 18.48
N THR A 450 12.20 -23.32 17.40
CA THR A 450 11.62 -23.50 16.07
C THR A 450 12.64 -23.97 15.03
N PRO A 451 13.19 -25.19 15.16
CA PRO A 451 14.26 -25.68 14.29
C PRO A 451 13.77 -26.09 12.89
N THR A 452 12.47 -26.40 12.72
CA THR A 452 11.92 -26.85 11.44
C THR A 452 11.42 -25.67 10.60
N PRO A 453 11.36 -25.79 9.25
CA PRO A 453 10.91 -24.71 8.37
C PRO A 453 9.53 -24.16 8.75
N TRP A 454 8.59 -25.06 9.03
CA TRP A 454 7.22 -24.69 9.40
C TRP A 454 7.10 -24.14 10.81
N ALA A 455 7.90 -24.61 11.77
CA ALA A 455 7.96 -23.98 13.09
C ALA A 455 8.51 -22.54 12.97
N GLY A 456 9.56 -22.35 12.15
CA GLY A 456 10.11 -21.04 11.85
C GLY A 456 9.07 -20.13 11.16
N PHE A 457 8.23 -20.66 10.27
CA PHE A 457 7.13 -19.90 9.68
C PHE A 457 6.12 -19.42 10.73
N TRP A 458 5.70 -20.29 11.65
CA TRP A 458 4.78 -19.91 12.74
C TRP A 458 5.39 -18.87 13.67
N LYS A 459 6.70 -18.97 13.97
CA LYS A 459 7.45 -17.91 14.66
C LYS A 459 7.32 -16.57 13.93
N CYS A 460 7.50 -16.56 12.61
CA CYS A 460 7.40 -15.34 11.80
C CYS A 460 5.98 -14.75 11.79
N ILE A 461 4.95 -15.59 11.76
CA ILE A 461 3.55 -15.14 11.96
C ILE A 461 3.39 -14.49 13.33
N PHE A 462 3.91 -15.12 14.39
CA PHE A 462 3.83 -14.59 15.75
C PHE A 462 4.55 -13.23 15.87
N VAL A 463 5.76 -13.09 15.33
CA VAL A 463 6.51 -11.82 15.33
C VAL A 463 5.75 -10.75 14.53
N THR A 464 5.19 -11.10 13.37
CA THR A 464 4.36 -10.19 12.57
C THR A 464 3.11 -9.74 13.34
N LEU A 465 2.51 -10.63 14.12
CA LEU A 465 1.38 -10.30 15.00
C LEU A 465 1.81 -9.34 16.12
N LEU A 466 2.98 -9.52 16.74
CA LEU A 466 3.51 -8.58 17.73
C LEU A 466 3.71 -7.18 17.13
N VAL A 467 4.27 -7.09 15.93
CA VAL A 467 4.37 -5.82 15.18
C VAL A 467 2.98 -5.23 15.00
N SER A 468 2.05 -6.03 14.50
CA SER A 468 0.68 -5.62 14.23
C SER A 468 -0.06 -5.08 15.46
N LEU A 469 0.12 -5.73 16.61
CA LEU A 469 -0.46 -5.32 17.90
C LEU A 469 0.19 -4.03 18.43
N SER A 470 1.50 -3.88 18.27
CA SER A 470 2.20 -2.65 18.66
C SER A 470 1.73 -1.45 17.83
N VAL A 471 1.56 -1.62 16.52
CA VAL A 471 1.04 -0.59 15.62
C VAL A 471 -0.41 -0.25 15.99
N ARG A 472 -1.23 -1.27 16.28
CA ARG A 472 -2.59 -1.07 16.78
C ARG A 472 -2.62 -0.23 18.05
N MET A 473 -1.72 -0.47 19.00
CA MET A 473 -1.60 0.34 20.21
C MET A 473 -1.34 1.82 19.88
N PHE A 474 -0.35 2.12 19.02
CA PHE A 474 -0.09 3.49 18.57
C PHE A 474 -1.28 4.13 17.86
N THR A 475 -1.94 3.38 16.96
CA THR A 475 -3.15 3.83 16.26
C THR A 475 -4.28 4.18 17.24
N ARG A 476 -4.50 3.34 18.28
CA ARG A 476 -5.54 3.57 19.30
C ARG A 476 -5.21 4.75 20.21
N TRP A 477 -3.94 5.02 20.46
CA TRP A 477 -3.46 6.22 21.13
C TRP A 477 -3.45 7.47 20.23
N LYS A 478 -3.95 7.36 18.99
CA LYS A 478 -3.98 8.44 17.98
C LYS A 478 -2.59 8.97 17.63
N ILE A 479 -1.57 8.13 17.75
CA ILE A 479 -0.20 8.45 17.34
C ILE A 479 -0.05 7.98 15.89
N TYR A 480 0.20 8.94 15.00
CA TYR A 480 0.35 8.68 13.57
C TYR A 480 1.59 9.36 13.03
N TRP A 481 2.41 8.62 12.27
CA TRP A 481 3.46 9.21 11.44
C TRP A 481 2.86 9.67 10.12
N ARG A 482 3.13 10.92 9.74
CA ARG A 482 2.62 11.53 8.50
C ARG A 482 3.74 12.25 7.77
N THR A 483 3.67 12.17 6.45
CA THR A 483 4.52 12.88 5.50
C THR A 483 3.74 13.95 4.76
#